data_AF-A0A516NTV4-F1
#
_entry.id   AF-A0A516NTV4-F1
#
_cell.length_a   1.000
_cell.length_b   1.000
_cell.length_c   1.000
_cell.angle_alpha   90.00
_cell.angle_beta   90.00
_cell.angle_gamma   90.00
#
_symmetry.space_group_name_H-M   'P 1'
#
loop_
_entity.id
_entity.type
_entity.pdbx_description
1 polymer ?
#
loop_
_entity_poly.entity_id
_entity_poly.type
_entity_poly.pdbx_seq_one_letter_code
_entity_poly.pdbx_strand_id
1 'polypeptide(L)'
;MSERSDRPEDTTERPRDTADHAGPADTAASSQAADITAERIAAAARVEQAAAQGQRSSESTVRIGLVLPDVMGTYGDGGNAVVLRQRLRMRGYDAEIVEISLSEPVPDSLDIYTLGGAEDSAQRLATRHLQRYPGLQAAAGRGVPVLAICAAIQVLGHWYETSSGERVDGVGLIDVTTSPQAERAIGEVVTNPILAGLSQPLTGFENHRGGTKLGGAATGLARVTRGVGNGVGDGLEGVVQGSVIGTYMHGPALARNPELADYLLAKALGVDSLPPLDLPEVEQLRRERLRA
;
A
#
# COMPACT_ATOMS: atom_id res chain seq x y z
N MET A 1 -48.35 22.26 97.78
CA MET A 1 -47.69 23.21 98.70
C MET A 1 -46.20 23.15 98.42
N SER A 2 -45.58 24.31 98.11
CA SER A 2 -44.13 24.64 98.12
C SER A 2 -43.22 23.83 97.17
N GLU A 3 -42.72 24.39 96.06
CA GLU A 3 -41.61 25.36 95.88
C GLU A 3 -40.19 24.83 96.08
N ARG A 4 -39.29 25.31 95.18
CA ARG A 4 -37.81 25.40 95.15
C ARG A 4 -37.21 24.69 93.92
N SER A 5 -36.14 25.13 93.26
CA SER A 5 -35.39 26.40 93.08
C SER A 5 -34.13 26.00 92.27
N ASP A 6 -33.75 26.85 91.31
CA ASP A 6 -32.40 27.16 90.76
C ASP A 6 -31.36 26.10 90.29
N ARG A 7 -31.07 26.16 88.96
CA ARG A 7 -29.79 26.37 88.20
C ARG A 7 -28.38 26.14 88.84
N PRO A 8 -27.25 26.14 88.06
CA PRO A 8 -26.90 25.61 86.72
C PRO A 8 -25.43 25.01 86.65
N GLU A 9 -24.80 25.00 85.45
CA GLU A 9 -23.38 24.67 85.05
C GLU A 9 -23.06 23.19 84.79
N ASP A 10 -22.09 22.76 83.97
CA ASP A 10 -21.41 23.14 82.71
C ASP A 10 -20.51 21.91 82.39
N THR A 11 -20.05 21.80 81.14
CA THR A 11 -18.85 21.10 80.64
C THR A 11 -18.92 19.69 80.05
N THR A 12 -18.31 19.61 78.86
CA THR A 12 -17.49 18.52 78.25
C THR A 12 -18.10 17.45 77.32
N GLU A 13 -17.86 17.70 76.03
CA GLU A 13 -17.38 16.81 74.95
C GLU A 13 -17.30 15.28 75.15
N ARG A 14 -17.77 14.57 74.12
CA ARG A 14 -17.06 13.46 73.43
C ARG A 14 -17.69 13.19 72.05
N PRO A 15 -16.94 13.13 70.93
CA PRO A 15 -17.47 12.76 69.62
C PRO A 15 -17.50 11.23 69.42
N ARG A 16 -18.41 10.78 68.55
CA ARG A 16 -18.61 9.37 68.15
C ARG A 16 -17.70 9.03 66.96
N ASP A 17 -16.96 7.93 67.09
CA ASP A 17 -16.23 7.25 66.01
C ASP A 17 -17.21 6.67 64.98
N THR A 18 -17.03 7.03 63.71
CA THR A 18 -17.50 6.26 62.56
C THR A 18 -16.30 5.96 61.67
N ALA A 19 -15.85 4.71 61.70
CA ALA A 19 -14.86 4.17 60.78
C ALA A 19 -15.52 3.99 59.41
N ASP A 20 -14.94 4.59 58.37
CA ASP A 20 -15.28 4.32 56.97
C ASP A 20 -14.02 3.75 56.27
N HIS A 21 -14.14 2.54 55.76
CA HIS A 21 -13.10 1.80 55.05
C HIS A 21 -13.13 2.18 53.56
N ALA A 22 -12.21 3.06 53.13
CA ALA A 22 -11.88 3.23 51.71
C ALA A 22 -10.75 2.25 51.33
N GLY A 23 -11.08 1.20 50.55
CA GLY A 23 -10.12 0.24 50.00
C GLY A 23 -9.38 0.74 48.76
N PRO A 24 -8.26 0.10 48.37
CA PRO A 24 -7.36 0.57 47.31
C PRO A 24 -7.88 0.16 45.93
N ALA A 25 -8.79 0.93 45.35
CA ALA A 25 -9.24 0.74 43.95
C ALA A 25 -8.82 1.89 43.02
N ASP A 26 -8.36 3.02 43.55
CA ASP A 26 -8.19 4.26 42.78
C ASP A 26 -6.75 4.49 42.25
N THR A 27 -5.77 3.72 42.74
CA THR A 27 -4.36 3.89 42.35
C THR A 27 -4.01 3.17 41.06
N ALA A 28 -4.65 2.03 40.76
CA ALA A 28 -4.36 1.22 39.57
C ALA A 28 -4.88 1.87 38.28
N ALA A 29 -6.11 2.42 38.29
CA ALA A 29 -6.69 3.11 37.13
C ALA A 29 -5.94 4.41 36.79
N SER A 30 -5.48 5.14 37.81
CA SER A 30 -4.64 6.33 37.65
C SER A 30 -3.27 6.00 37.06
N SER A 31 -2.66 4.88 37.48
CA SER A 31 -1.38 4.42 36.91
C SER A 31 -1.47 3.99 35.44
N GLN A 32 -2.54 3.28 35.06
CA GLN A 32 -2.77 2.87 33.66
C GLN A 32 -3.05 4.08 32.74
N ALA A 33 -3.80 5.07 33.21
CA ALA A 33 -4.05 6.29 32.43
C ALA A 33 -2.78 7.12 32.23
N ALA A 34 -1.90 7.17 33.24
CA ALA A 34 -0.60 7.83 33.15
C ALA A 34 0.35 7.10 32.18
N ASP A 35 0.39 5.76 32.21
CA ASP A 35 1.21 4.95 31.29
C ASP A 35 0.76 5.09 29.83
N ILE A 36 -0.56 5.07 29.57
CA ILE A 36 -1.10 5.29 28.22
C ILE A 36 -0.76 6.71 27.72
N THR A 37 -0.78 7.70 28.60
CA THR A 37 -0.44 9.08 28.23
C THR A 37 1.06 9.21 27.91
N ALA A 38 1.93 8.58 28.72
CA ALA A 38 3.37 8.57 28.49
C ALA A 38 3.76 7.86 27.19
N GLU A 39 3.13 6.71 26.89
CA GLU A 39 3.34 5.99 25.63
C GLU A 39 2.92 6.80 24.41
N ARG A 40 1.78 7.52 24.48
CA ARG A 40 1.31 8.38 23.39
C ARG A 40 2.23 9.57 23.16
N ILE A 41 2.75 10.18 24.22
CA ILE A 41 3.73 11.28 24.11
C ILE A 41 5.05 10.76 23.50
N ALA A 42 5.52 9.58 23.94
CA ALA A 42 6.72 8.97 23.38
C ALA A 42 6.54 8.55 21.91
N ALA A 43 5.36 8.09 21.53
CA ALA A 43 5.02 7.79 20.13
C ALA A 43 5.00 9.07 19.28
N ALA A 44 4.37 10.15 19.75
CA ALA A 44 4.36 11.45 19.08
C ALA A 44 5.78 12.01 18.91
N ALA A 45 6.63 11.94 19.94
CA ALA A 45 8.02 12.38 19.87
C ALA A 45 8.87 11.56 18.88
N ARG A 46 8.60 10.25 18.76
CA ARG A 46 9.27 9.39 17.75
C ARG A 46 8.80 9.74 16.34
N VAL A 47 7.52 10.10 16.15
CA VAL A 47 6.99 10.59 14.87
C VAL A 47 7.63 11.93 14.50
N GLU A 48 7.78 12.85 15.46
CA GLU A 48 8.46 14.15 15.24
C GLU A 48 9.95 13.97 14.93
N GLN A 49 10.65 13.07 15.64
CA GLN A 49 12.06 12.77 15.35
C GLN A 49 12.24 12.06 14.01
N ALA A 50 11.34 11.16 13.63
CA ALA A 50 11.35 10.51 12.31
C ALA A 50 11.02 11.51 11.18
N ALA A 51 10.10 12.45 11.41
CA ALA A 51 9.81 13.55 10.50
C ALA A 51 11.01 14.49 10.35
N ALA A 52 11.68 14.83 11.45
CA ALA A 52 12.88 15.66 11.45
C ALA A 52 14.08 14.96 10.79
N GLN A 53 14.18 13.63 10.89
CA GLN A 53 15.18 12.83 10.18
C GLN A 53 14.85 12.71 8.68
N GLY A 54 13.57 12.59 8.30
CA GLY A 54 13.11 12.66 6.91
C GLY A 54 13.31 14.04 6.27
N GLN A 55 13.26 15.11 7.07
CA GLN A 55 13.53 16.48 6.64
C GLN A 55 14.96 16.73 6.18
N ARG A 56 15.93 15.87 6.54
CA ARG A 56 17.30 15.95 6.00
C ARG A 56 17.45 15.38 4.58
N SER A 57 16.35 14.98 3.93
CA SER A 57 16.30 14.61 2.49
C SER A 57 15.50 15.59 1.62
N SER A 58 15.05 16.72 2.19
CA SER A 58 13.99 17.59 1.65
C SER A 58 14.36 18.55 0.51
N GLU A 59 15.51 18.42 -0.16
CA GLU A 59 15.85 19.35 -1.26
C GLU A 59 15.28 18.97 -2.63
N SER A 60 14.81 17.74 -2.86
CA SER A 60 14.27 17.32 -4.16
C SER A 60 12.89 16.67 -4.06
N THR A 61 11.93 17.20 -4.83
CA THR A 61 10.61 16.61 -5.06
C THR A 61 10.71 15.19 -5.60
N VAL A 62 10.01 14.23 -4.99
CA VAL A 62 9.91 12.85 -5.49
C VAL A 62 8.99 12.81 -6.71
N ARG A 63 9.47 12.29 -7.83
CA ARG A 63 8.79 12.29 -9.13
C ARG A 63 8.25 10.90 -9.44
N ILE A 64 6.92 10.79 -9.46
CA ILE A 64 6.20 9.55 -9.75
C ILE A 64 5.80 9.55 -11.22
N GLY A 65 6.41 8.68 -12.03
CA GLY A 65 6.05 8.49 -13.43
C GLY A 65 4.74 7.74 -13.58
N LEU A 66 3.72 8.40 -14.13
CA LEU A 66 2.51 7.73 -14.62
C LEU A 66 2.68 7.52 -16.12
N VAL A 67 3.02 6.29 -16.50
CA VAL A 67 3.44 5.94 -17.86
C VAL A 67 2.22 5.64 -18.73
N LEU A 68 2.14 6.34 -19.86
CA LEU A 68 1.13 6.19 -20.91
C LEU A 68 -0.33 6.20 -20.42
N PRO A 69 -0.76 7.13 -19.56
CA PRO A 69 -2.12 7.14 -19.01
C PRO A 69 -3.21 7.34 -20.07
N ASP A 70 -2.85 7.90 -21.24
CA ASP A 70 -3.70 8.09 -22.41
C ASP A 70 -4.12 6.77 -23.09
N VAL A 71 -3.31 5.71 -22.95
CA VAL A 71 -3.60 4.39 -23.53
C VAL A 71 -3.60 3.24 -22.52
N MET A 72 -3.01 3.44 -21.34
CA MET A 72 -2.89 2.45 -20.25
C MET A 72 -3.66 2.90 -19.00
N GLY A 73 -4.87 3.43 -19.19
CA GLY A 73 -5.70 4.06 -18.14
C GLY A 73 -7.06 3.41 -17.88
N THR A 74 -7.42 2.31 -18.55
CA THR A 74 -8.81 1.82 -18.68
C THR A 74 -9.52 1.53 -17.35
N TYR A 75 -8.81 1.06 -16.33
CA TYR A 75 -9.40 0.62 -15.05
C TYR A 75 -9.19 1.61 -13.89
N GLY A 76 -8.85 2.87 -14.18
CA GLY A 76 -8.56 3.86 -13.14
C GLY A 76 -7.23 3.61 -12.40
N ASP A 77 -6.35 2.81 -12.99
CA ASP A 77 -5.07 2.39 -12.38
C ASP A 77 -4.08 3.56 -12.19
N GLY A 78 -4.29 4.70 -12.85
CA GLY A 78 -3.58 5.95 -12.55
C GLY A 78 -3.76 6.39 -11.09
N GLY A 79 -4.80 5.92 -10.40
CA GLY A 79 -4.98 6.11 -8.97
C GLY A 79 -3.86 5.52 -8.11
N ASN A 80 -3.07 4.56 -8.61
CA ASN A 80 -1.87 4.08 -7.90
C ASN A 80 -0.83 5.19 -7.73
N ALA A 81 -0.59 6.01 -8.76
CA ALA A 81 0.30 7.17 -8.66
C ALA A 81 -0.21 8.22 -7.66
N VAL A 82 -1.53 8.41 -7.60
CA VAL A 82 -2.18 9.29 -6.63
C VAL A 82 -1.98 8.80 -5.20
N VAL A 83 -2.13 7.49 -4.95
CA VAL A 83 -1.88 6.89 -3.64
C VAL A 83 -0.42 7.08 -3.21
N LEU A 84 0.55 6.79 -4.09
CA LEU A 84 1.97 6.99 -3.79
C LEU A 84 2.27 8.44 -3.41
N ARG A 85 1.83 9.40 -4.22
CA ARG A 85 2.01 10.84 -3.97
C ARG A 85 1.40 11.25 -2.63
N GLN A 86 0.17 10.81 -2.35
CA GLN A 86 -0.52 11.20 -1.13
C GLN A 86 0.16 10.61 0.12
N ARG A 87 0.61 9.36 0.05
CA ARG A 87 1.32 8.70 1.15
C ARG A 87 2.68 9.32 1.45
N LEU A 88 3.38 9.86 0.44
CA LEU A 88 4.59 10.66 0.62
C LEU A 88 4.28 12.01 1.28
N ARG A 89 3.28 12.74 0.77
CA ARG A 89 2.88 14.06 1.30
C ARG A 89 2.39 14.00 2.73
N MET A 90 1.66 12.96 3.11
CA MET A 90 1.25 12.71 4.51
C MET A 90 2.44 12.52 5.47
N ARG A 91 3.64 12.27 4.94
CA ARG A 91 4.89 12.11 5.70
C ARG A 91 5.85 13.29 5.52
N GLY A 92 5.38 14.39 4.93
CA GLY A 92 6.17 15.61 4.76
C GLY A 92 7.14 15.61 3.57
N TYR A 93 7.12 14.60 2.71
CA TYR A 93 7.89 14.61 1.46
C TYR A 93 7.15 15.44 0.41
N ASP A 94 7.88 16.25 -0.36
CA ASP A 94 7.34 16.80 -1.59
C ASP A 94 7.30 15.70 -2.66
N ALA A 95 6.19 15.66 -3.41
CA ALA A 95 5.97 14.63 -4.42
C ALA A 95 5.05 15.13 -5.52
N GLU A 96 5.38 14.81 -6.77
CA GLU A 96 4.61 15.13 -7.97
C GLU A 96 4.35 13.88 -8.82
N ILE A 97 3.29 13.95 -9.63
CA ILE A 97 3.03 12.94 -10.66
C ILE A 97 3.46 13.55 -11.99
N VAL A 98 4.32 12.84 -12.70
CA VAL A 98 4.74 13.16 -14.06
C VAL A 98 3.99 12.23 -15.00
N GLU A 99 2.97 12.75 -15.67
CA GLU A 99 2.26 12.02 -16.73
C GLU A 99 3.13 11.99 -17.98
N ILE A 100 3.27 10.80 -18.57
CA ILE A 100 4.13 10.58 -19.74
C ILE A 100 3.25 9.97 -20.83
N SER A 101 2.83 10.78 -21.80
CA SER A 101 1.91 10.36 -22.87
C SER A 101 2.61 9.64 -24.02
N LEU A 102 1.86 9.13 -25.00
CA LEU A 102 2.42 8.60 -26.25
C LEU A 102 3.19 9.65 -27.07
N SER A 103 3.05 10.94 -26.76
CA SER A 103 3.71 12.02 -27.49
C SER A 103 5.18 12.20 -27.12
N GLU A 104 5.63 11.60 -26.01
CA GLU A 104 6.96 11.84 -25.44
C GLU A 104 7.66 10.54 -25.01
N PRO A 105 9.00 10.48 -25.06
CA PRO A 105 9.74 9.33 -24.57
C PRO A 105 9.60 9.19 -23.05
N VAL A 106 9.59 7.95 -22.55
CA VAL A 106 9.65 7.71 -21.10
C VAL A 106 11.04 8.14 -20.60
N PRO A 107 11.15 9.13 -19.69
CA PRO A 107 12.42 9.48 -19.09
C PRO A 107 12.88 8.33 -18.19
N ASP A 108 14.18 8.11 -18.05
CA ASP A 108 14.72 7.12 -17.12
C ASP A 108 15.02 7.72 -15.73
N SER A 109 14.84 9.03 -15.56
CA SER A 109 15.33 9.79 -14.39
C SER A 109 14.30 10.00 -13.27
N LEU A 110 13.19 9.26 -13.25
CA LEU A 110 12.16 9.39 -12.20
C LEU A 110 12.40 8.37 -11.07
N ASP A 111 11.76 8.59 -9.93
CA ASP A 111 12.03 7.84 -8.70
C ASP A 111 11.21 6.56 -8.57
N ILE A 112 10.06 6.50 -9.26
CA ILE A 112 9.17 5.34 -9.30
C ILE A 112 8.24 5.46 -10.50
N TYR A 113 7.90 4.33 -11.13
CA TYR A 113 7.01 4.27 -12.29
C TYR A 113 5.79 3.42 -12.03
N THR A 114 4.66 3.83 -12.59
CA THR A 114 3.40 3.09 -12.60
C THR A 114 2.87 2.98 -14.02
N LEU A 115 2.35 1.82 -14.39
CA LEU A 115 1.79 1.52 -15.70
C LEU A 115 0.52 0.67 -15.53
N GLY A 116 -0.60 1.13 -16.10
CA GLY A 116 -1.93 0.57 -15.87
C GLY A 116 -2.38 -0.50 -16.87
N GLY A 117 -3.65 -0.92 -16.79
CA GLY A 117 -4.27 -1.78 -17.78
C GLY A 117 -4.72 -1.04 -19.06
N ALA A 118 -4.86 -1.79 -20.15
CA ALA A 118 -5.30 -1.30 -21.46
C ALA A 118 -6.16 -2.34 -22.19
N GLU A 119 -6.85 -1.87 -23.23
CA GLU A 119 -7.46 -2.72 -24.26
C GLU A 119 -6.44 -3.09 -25.35
N ASP A 120 -6.69 -4.15 -26.12
CA ASP A 120 -5.73 -4.72 -27.09
C ASP A 120 -5.08 -3.69 -28.04
N SER A 121 -5.85 -2.77 -28.62
CA SER A 121 -5.34 -1.76 -29.56
C SER A 121 -4.39 -0.76 -28.88
N ALA A 122 -4.77 -0.31 -27.70
CA ALA A 122 -4.03 0.61 -26.85
C ALA A 122 -2.76 -0.06 -26.27
N GLN A 123 -2.86 -1.33 -25.88
CA GLN A 123 -1.76 -2.17 -25.43
C GLN A 123 -0.67 -2.34 -26.50
N ARG A 124 -1.07 -2.53 -27.77
CA ARG A 124 -0.13 -2.59 -28.91
C ARG A 124 0.58 -1.25 -29.14
N LEU A 125 -0.15 -0.14 -29.02
CA LEU A 125 0.45 1.21 -29.13
C LEU A 125 1.49 1.43 -28.03
N ALA A 126 1.15 1.10 -26.79
CA ALA A 126 2.05 1.19 -25.64
C ALA A 126 3.30 0.32 -25.83
N THR A 127 3.14 -0.93 -26.30
CA THR A 127 4.25 -1.86 -26.55
C THR A 127 5.25 -1.28 -27.55
N ARG A 128 4.77 -0.80 -28.71
CA ARG A 128 5.64 -0.17 -29.72
C ARG A 128 6.35 1.07 -29.20
N HIS A 129 5.65 1.88 -28.39
CA HIS A 129 6.23 3.08 -27.80
C HIS A 129 7.37 2.75 -26.84
N LEU A 130 7.17 1.79 -25.94
CA LEU A 130 8.17 1.36 -24.97
C LEU A 130 9.36 0.61 -25.60
N GLN A 131 9.13 -0.10 -26.70
CA GLN A 131 10.23 -0.67 -27.51
C GLN A 131 11.07 0.43 -28.17
N ARG A 132 10.43 1.49 -28.67
CA ARG A 132 11.11 2.62 -29.31
C ARG A 132 11.87 3.50 -28.30
N TYR A 133 11.33 3.68 -27.10
CA TYR A 133 11.88 4.56 -26.06
C TYR A 133 12.13 3.80 -24.76
N PRO A 134 13.32 3.19 -24.60
CA PRO A 134 13.58 2.21 -23.54
C PRO A 134 13.94 2.84 -22.17
N GLY A 135 13.43 4.03 -21.86
CA GLY A 135 13.77 4.73 -20.61
C GLY A 135 13.23 4.03 -19.36
N LEU A 136 12.04 3.40 -19.45
CA LEU A 136 11.50 2.59 -18.35
C LEU A 136 12.41 1.39 -18.04
N GLN A 137 12.90 0.72 -19.08
CA GLN A 137 13.80 -0.42 -18.99
C GLN A 137 15.15 -0.01 -18.40
N ALA A 138 15.67 1.15 -18.81
CA ALA A 138 16.88 1.72 -18.24
C ALA A 138 16.73 2.05 -16.75
N ALA A 139 15.60 2.63 -16.34
CA ALA A 139 15.29 2.92 -14.94
C ALA A 139 15.17 1.62 -14.11
N ALA A 140 14.40 0.65 -14.59
CA ALA A 140 14.27 -0.65 -13.94
C ALA A 140 15.62 -1.38 -13.83
N GLY A 141 16.48 -1.30 -14.85
CA GLY A 141 17.83 -1.86 -14.82
C GLY A 141 18.75 -1.24 -13.75
N ARG A 142 18.46 -0.02 -13.29
CA ARG A 142 19.14 0.62 -12.14
C ARG A 142 18.47 0.33 -10.79
N GLY A 143 17.40 -0.47 -10.78
CA GLY A 143 16.67 -0.82 -9.57
C GLY A 143 15.56 0.16 -9.20
N VAL A 144 15.20 1.10 -10.08
CA VAL A 144 14.06 2.00 -9.83
C VAL A 144 12.76 1.18 -9.79
N PRO A 145 11.90 1.35 -8.76
CA PRO A 145 10.67 0.58 -8.67
C PRO A 145 9.70 0.83 -9.82
N VAL A 146 9.13 -0.26 -10.36
CA VAL A 146 8.07 -0.22 -11.38
C VAL A 146 6.88 -1.04 -10.92
N LEU A 147 5.70 -0.42 -10.87
CA LEU A 147 4.43 -1.11 -10.65
C LEU A 147 3.68 -1.27 -11.98
N ALA A 148 3.45 -2.52 -12.39
CA ALA A 148 2.74 -2.87 -13.61
C ALA A 148 1.39 -3.54 -13.28
N ILE A 149 0.29 -2.94 -13.74
CA ILE A 149 -1.06 -3.47 -13.50
C ILE A 149 -1.61 -4.17 -14.75
N CYS A 150 -2.07 -5.41 -14.58
CA CYS A 150 -2.83 -6.16 -15.58
C CYS A 150 -2.15 -6.23 -16.96
N ALA A 151 -2.66 -5.52 -17.98
CA ALA A 151 -2.09 -5.50 -19.32
C ALA A 151 -0.62 -5.06 -19.34
N ALA A 152 -0.19 -4.21 -18.40
CA ALA A 152 1.20 -3.80 -18.26
C ALA A 152 2.16 -4.98 -18.04
N ILE A 153 1.74 -6.02 -17.31
CA ILE A 153 2.55 -7.25 -17.12
C ILE A 153 2.86 -7.87 -18.48
N GLN A 154 1.85 -7.93 -19.33
CA GLN A 154 1.90 -8.57 -20.65
C GLN A 154 2.77 -7.76 -21.62
N VAL A 155 2.61 -6.43 -21.60
CA VAL A 155 3.43 -5.48 -22.38
C VAL A 155 4.92 -5.61 -21.99
N LEU A 156 5.21 -5.72 -20.69
CA LEU A 156 6.58 -5.81 -20.19
C LEU A 156 7.20 -7.21 -20.34
N GLY A 157 6.40 -8.23 -20.64
CA GLY A 157 6.84 -9.60 -20.86
C GLY A 157 7.58 -9.82 -22.19
N HIS A 158 7.93 -11.07 -22.46
CA HIS A 158 8.55 -11.47 -23.74
C HIS A 158 7.57 -11.34 -24.90
N TRP A 159 6.34 -11.82 -24.70
CA TRP A 159 5.26 -11.72 -25.67
C TRP A 159 3.91 -11.95 -24.99
N TYR A 160 2.86 -11.47 -25.66
CA TYR A 160 1.48 -11.75 -25.29
C TYR A 160 0.64 -12.06 -26.52
N GLU A 161 -0.44 -12.80 -26.34
CA GLU A 161 -1.41 -13.06 -27.40
C GLU A 161 -2.67 -12.21 -27.19
N THR A 162 -3.09 -11.54 -28.27
CA THR A 162 -4.28 -10.68 -28.29
C THR A 162 -5.55 -11.51 -28.41
N SER A 163 -6.71 -10.88 -28.20
CA SER A 163 -8.02 -11.55 -28.34
C SER A 163 -8.29 -12.13 -29.73
N SER A 164 -7.59 -11.66 -30.77
CA SER A 164 -7.66 -12.17 -32.14
C SER A 164 -6.72 -13.33 -32.44
N GLY A 165 -5.98 -13.84 -31.44
CA GLY A 165 -5.02 -14.95 -31.60
C GLY A 165 -3.67 -14.53 -32.19
N GLU A 166 -3.42 -13.23 -32.33
CA GLU A 166 -2.14 -12.70 -32.80
C GLU A 166 -1.16 -12.58 -31.62
N ARG A 167 0.02 -13.17 -31.78
CA ARG A 167 1.15 -12.97 -30.87
C ARG A 167 1.85 -11.64 -31.17
N VAL A 168 2.03 -10.85 -30.12
CA VAL A 168 2.75 -9.57 -30.14
C VAL A 168 3.99 -9.69 -29.26
N ASP A 169 5.15 -9.33 -29.80
CA ASP A 169 6.39 -9.25 -29.02
C ASP A 169 6.26 -8.11 -28.00
N GLY A 170 6.54 -8.43 -26.74
CA GLY A 170 6.54 -7.45 -25.66
C GLY A 170 7.86 -6.68 -25.59
N VAL A 171 8.04 -5.96 -24.50
CA VAL A 171 9.25 -5.18 -24.23
C VAL A 171 10.42 -6.07 -23.78
N GLY A 172 10.14 -7.25 -23.23
CA GLY A 172 11.15 -8.18 -22.73
C GLY A 172 11.84 -7.74 -21.45
N LEU A 173 11.17 -6.91 -20.62
CA LEU A 173 11.71 -6.42 -19.35
C LEU A 173 11.57 -7.44 -18.22
N ILE A 174 10.50 -8.24 -18.22
CA ILE A 174 10.22 -9.29 -17.24
C ILE A 174 10.06 -10.64 -17.92
N ASP A 175 10.56 -11.71 -17.28
CA ASP A 175 10.60 -13.06 -17.81
C ASP A 175 9.23 -13.74 -17.69
N VAL A 176 8.27 -13.27 -18.49
CA VAL A 176 6.90 -13.79 -18.52
C VAL A 176 6.36 -13.89 -19.95
N THR A 177 5.38 -14.76 -20.13
CA THR A 177 4.61 -14.90 -21.38
C THR A 177 3.14 -15.00 -21.06
N THR A 178 2.28 -14.38 -21.88
CA THR A 178 0.84 -14.35 -21.61
C THR A 178 0.02 -14.89 -22.78
N SER A 179 -0.88 -15.83 -22.50
CA SER A 179 -1.84 -16.37 -23.47
C SER A 179 -3.27 -16.30 -22.92
N PRO A 180 -4.29 -16.04 -23.74
CA PRO A 180 -5.67 -16.02 -23.29
C PRO A 180 -6.09 -17.38 -22.72
N GLN A 181 -6.82 -17.35 -21.61
CA GLN A 181 -7.45 -18.51 -20.99
C GLN A 181 -8.88 -18.69 -21.50
N ALA A 182 -9.41 -19.91 -21.33
CA ALA A 182 -10.78 -20.23 -21.74
C ALA A 182 -11.81 -19.33 -21.03
N GLU A 183 -11.66 -19.21 -19.72
CA GLU A 183 -12.51 -18.40 -18.85
C GLU A 183 -11.82 -17.08 -18.47
N ARG A 184 -12.62 -16.05 -18.24
CA ARG A 184 -12.11 -14.78 -17.72
C ARG A 184 -12.01 -14.86 -16.20
N ALA A 185 -10.87 -14.47 -15.65
CA ALA A 185 -10.74 -14.21 -14.23
C ALA A 185 -11.45 -12.90 -13.91
N ILE A 186 -12.57 -12.95 -13.21
CA ILE A 186 -13.35 -11.78 -12.79
C ILE A 186 -13.77 -11.97 -11.34
N GLY A 187 -13.31 -11.11 -10.44
CA GLY A 187 -13.76 -11.15 -9.06
C GLY A 187 -12.79 -10.59 -8.04
N GLU A 188 -13.16 -10.74 -6.76
CA GLU A 188 -12.30 -10.40 -5.63
C GLU A 188 -11.16 -11.42 -5.51
N VAL A 189 -9.93 -10.90 -5.49
CA VAL A 189 -8.72 -11.71 -5.29
C VAL A 189 -8.10 -11.39 -3.93
N VAL A 190 -7.71 -12.44 -3.21
CA VAL A 190 -6.98 -12.36 -1.94
C VAL A 190 -5.80 -13.30 -2.01
N THR A 191 -4.66 -12.85 -1.51
CA THR A 191 -3.40 -13.57 -1.63
C THR A 191 -2.54 -13.38 -0.38
N ASN A 192 -1.59 -14.29 -0.15
CA ASN A 192 -0.55 -14.13 0.85
C ASN A 192 0.77 -13.80 0.14
N PRO A 193 1.45 -12.69 0.49
CA PRO A 193 2.67 -12.29 -0.20
C PRO A 193 3.78 -13.33 -0.03
N ILE A 194 4.57 -13.51 -1.10
CA ILE A 194 5.82 -14.28 -1.09
C ILE A 194 7.02 -13.32 -0.94
N LEU A 195 6.86 -12.10 -1.46
CA LEU A 195 7.90 -11.07 -1.48
C LEU A 195 8.31 -10.66 -0.05
N ALA A 196 9.61 -10.80 0.24
CA ALA A 196 10.18 -10.36 1.51
C ALA A 196 9.99 -8.86 1.72
N GLY A 197 9.57 -8.48 2.93
CA GLY A 197 9.20 -7.10 3.28
C GLY A 197 7.70 -6.83 3.22
N LEU A 198 6.90 -7.78 2.71
CA LEU A 198 5.44 -7.77 2.83
C LEU A 198 5.00 -8.89 3.78
N SER A 199 4.05 -8.59 4.64
CA SER A 199 3.55 -9.51 5.67
C SER A 199 2.03 -9.63 5.68
N GLN A 200 1.33 -8.62 5.17
CA GLN A 200 -0.13 -8.58 5.18
C GLN A 200 -0.72 -9.20 3.91
N PRO A 201 -1.89 -9.86 3.99
CA PRO A 201 -2.59 -10.37 2.81
C PRO A 201 -2.83 -9.28 1.77
N LEU A 202 -2.59 -9.54 0.48
CA LEU A 202 -2.90 -8.59 -0.58
C LEU A 202 -4.31 -8.84 -1.11
N THR A 203 -5.05 -7.78 -1.43
CA THR A 203 -6.42 -7.86 -1.95
C THR A 203 -6.64 -6.91 -3.12
N GLY A 204 -7.43 -7.35 -4.09
CA GLY A 204 -7.74 -6.59 -5.29
C GLY A 204 -9.01 -7.07 -5.96
N PHE A 205 -9.31 -6.48 -7.12
CA PHE A 205 -10.27 -7.04 -8.06
C PHE A 205 -9.53 -7.44 -9.33
N GLU A 206 -9.64 -8.71 -9.74
CA GLU A 206 -9.04 -9.20 -10.98
C GLU A 206 -10.09 -9.16 -12.10
N ASN A 207 -9.67 -8.78 -13.31
CA ASN A 207 -10.56 -8.73 -14.46
C ASN A 207 -9.78 -8.93 -15.78
N HIS A 208 -9.28 -10.13 -16.02
CA HIS A 208 -8.40 -10.41 -17.16
C HIS A 208 -8.68 -11.78 -17.78
N ARG A 209 -8.39 -11.89 -19.08
CA ARG A 209 -8.40 -13.16 -19.81
C ARG A 209 -6.99 -13.72 -20.03
N GLY A 210 -5.98 -12.86 -20.04
CA GLY A 210 -4.59 -13.31 -20.17
C GLY A 210 -4.17 -14.13 -18.96
N GLY A 211 -3.69 -15.34 -19.21
CA GLY A 211 -3.00 -16.17 -18.23
C GLY A 211 -1.50 -16.01 -18.42
N THR A 212 -0.81 -15.59 -17.37
CA THR A 212 0.62 -15.27 -17.41
C THR A 212 1.43 -16.40 -16.79
N LYS A 213 2.36 -16.94 -17.58
CA LYS A 213 3.34 -17.92 -17.12
C LYS A 213 4.65 -17.21 -16.78
N LEU A 214 5.18 -17.48 -15.59
CA LEU A 214 6.48 -16.99 -15.15
C LEU A 214 7.60 -17.88 -15.72
N GLY A 215 8.69 -17.25 -16.16
CA GLY A 215 9.94 -17.89 -16.50
C GLY A 215 10.88 -18.04 -15.29
N GLY A 216 12.10 -18.50 -15.54
CA GLY A 216 13.05 -18.84 -14.47
C GLY A 216 13.66 -17.64 -13.75
N ALA A 217 13.64 -16.46 -14.37
CA ALA A 217 14.16 -15.22 -13.76
C ALA A 217 13.11 -14.44 -12.93
N ALA A 218 11.85 -14.87 -12.97
CA ALA A 218 10.73 -14.22 -12.32
C ALA A 218 10.13 -15.10 -11.20
N THR A 219 9.60 -14.47 -10.16
CA THR A 219 8.85 -15.15 -9.09
C THR A 219 7.47 -14.54 -8.92
N GLY A 220 6.51 -15.27 -8.33
CA GLY A 220 5.19 -14.69 -8.02
C GLY A 220 5.28 -13.61 -6.93
N LEU A 221 4.41 -12.61 -6.99
CA LEU A 221 4.25 -11.62 -5.92
C LEU A 221 3.65 -12.28 -4.68
N ALA A 222 2.65 -13.14 -4.89
CA ALA A 222 1.89 -13.76 -3.82
C ALA A 222 1.34 -15.15 -4.21
N ARG A 223 0.89 -15.92 -3.21
CA ARG A 223 0.08 -17.13 -3.40
C ARG A 223 -1.40 -16.80 -3.26
N VAL A 224 -2.20 -17.25 -4.21
CA VAL A 224 -3.65 -17.05 -4.21
C VAL A 224 -4.29 -17.85 -3.06
N THR A 225 -5.13 -17.19 -2.27
CA THR A 225 -6.00 -17.83 -1.28
C THR A 225 -7.48 -17.77 -1.70
N ARG A 226 -7.84 -16.75 -2.50
CA ARG A 226 -9.14 -16.61 -3.17
C ARG A 226 -8.97 -15.89 -4.51
N GLY A 227 -9.70 -16.32 -5.53
CA GLY A 227 -9.58 -15.80 -6.90
C GLY A 227 -8.75 -16.72 -7.79
N VAL A 228 -8.26 -16.18 -8.90
CA VAL A 228 -7.56 -16.91 -9.98
C VAL A 228 -6.06 -16.58 -10.02
N GLY A 229 -5.68 -15.32 -9.81
CA GLY A 229 -4.30 -14.86 -9.90
C GLY A 229 -3.79 -14.87 -11.34
N ASN A 230 -2.60 -15.42 -11.58
CA ASN A 230 -1.98 -15.42 -12.92
C ASN A 230 -2.73 -16.27 -13.96
N GLY A 231 -3.68 -17.12 -13.55
CA GLY A 231 -4.59 -17.80 -14.48
C GLY A 231 -4.01 -19.00 -15.22
N VAL A 232 -2.81 -19.47 -14.86
CA VAL A 232 -2.17 -20.67 -15.47
C VAL A 232 -2.25 -21.92 -14.58
N GLY A 233 -2.99 -21.84 -13.47
CA GLY A 233 -3.23 -22.99 -12.57
C GLY A 233 -2.11 -23.30 -11.57
N ASP A 234 -1.13 -22.41 -11.41
CA ASP A 234 0.00 -22.58 -10.46
C ASP A 234 -0.27 -21.97 -9.07
N GLY A 235 -1.42 -21.31 -8.89
CA GLY A 235 -1.80 -20.64 -7.64
C GLY A 235 -0.97 -19.41 -7.30
N LEU A 236 -0.23 -18.86 -8.26
CA LEU A 236 0.54 -17.62 -8.10
C LEU A 236 -0.28 -16.42 -8.57
N GLU A 237 -0.05 -15.29 -7.93
CA GLU A 237 -0.53 -13.98 -8.36
C GLU A 237 0.66 -13.07 -8.59
N GLY A 238 0.58 -12.32 -9.70
CA GLY A 238 1.52 -11.29 -10.03
C GLY A 238 2.90 -11.83 -10.38
N VAL A 239 3.85 -10.91 -10.46
CA VAL A 239 5.24 -11.17 -10.81
C VAL A 239 6.16 -10.21 -10.07
N VAL A 240 7.33 -10.69 -9.70
CA VAL A 240 8.44 -9.90 -9.19
C VAL A 240 9.70 -10.30 -9.95
N GLN A 241 10.38 -9.32 -10.53
CA GLN A 241 11.70 -9.49 -11.13
C GLN A 241 12.51 -8.20 -10.97
N GLY A 242 13.62 -8.26 -10.23
CA GLY A 242 14.39 -7.07 -9.88
C GLY A 242 13.54 -6.05 -9.12
N SER A 243 13.45 -4.83 -9.64
CA SER A 243 12.62 -3.75 -9.08
C SER A 243 11.20 -3.67 -9.67
N VAL A 244 10.84 -4.59 -10.58
CA VAL A 244 9.52 -4.62 -11.22
C VAL A 244 8.60 -5.52 -10.42
N ILE A 245 7.45 -4.96 -10.02
CA ILE A 245 6.33 -5.68 -9.42
C ILE A 245 5.14 -5.56 -10.38
N GLY A 246 4.63 -6.70 -10.82
CA GLY A 246 3.40 -6.80 -11.60
C GLY A 246 2.29 -7.46 -10.79
N THR A 247 1.06 -6.98 -10.93
CA THR A 247 -0.13 -7.58 -10.31
C THR A 247 -1.36 -7.46 -11.20
N TYR A 248 -2.25 -8.45 -11.14
CA TYR A 248 -3.56 -8.40 -11.79
C TYR A 248 -4.62 -7.68 -10.94
N MET A 249 -4.25 -7.26 -9.73
CA MET A 249 -5.12 -6.53 -8.83
C MET A 249 -5.41 -5.11 -9.35
N HIS A 250 -6.69 -4.82 -9.58
CA HIS A 250 -7.20 -3.45 -9.70
C HIS A 250 -7.76 -2.96 -8.36
N GLY A 251 -8.17 -1.69 -8.31
CA GLY A 251 -8.82 -1.14 -7.12
C GLY A 251 -8.83 0.38 -6.98
N PRO A 252 -7.78 1.14 -7.33
CA PRO A 252 -6.40 0.76 -7.69
C PRO A 252 -5.71 -0.11 -6.62
N ALA A 253 -4.75 -0.94 -7.03
CA ALA A 253 -4.06 -1.93 -6.19
C ALA A 253 -3.50 -1.33 -4.88
N LEU A 254 -2.83 -0.18 -4.95
CA LEU A 254 -2.15 0.41 -3.81
C LEU A 254 -3.11 1.03 -2.78
N ALA A 255 -4.30 1.45 -3.20
CA ALA A 255 -5.33 1.92 -2.26
C ALA A 255 -5.84 0.77 -1.37
N ARG A 256 -5.86 -0.45 -1.92
CA ARG A 256 -6.28 -1.66 -1.20
C ARG A 256 -5.16 -2.27 -0.36
N ASN A 257 -3.90 -1.98 -0.71
CA ASN A 257 -2.70 -2.60 -0.14
C ASN A 257 -1.67 -1.56 0.35
N PRO A 258 -1.89 -0.93 1.52
CA PRO A 258 -1.01 0.12 2.04
C PRO A 258 0.44 -0.33 2.28
N GLU A 259 0.66 -1.57 2.73
CA GLU A 259 2.02 -2.12 2.94
C GLU A 259 2.78 -2.25 1.62
N LEU A 260 2.12 -2.65 0.52
CA LEU A 260 2.73 -2.68 -0.81
C LEU A 260 3.08 -1.27 -1.32
N ALA A 261 2.21 -0.29 -1.05
CA ALA A 261 2.48 1.11 -1.40
C ALA A 261 3.72 1.64 -0.66
N ASP A 262 3.80 1.40 0.64
CA ASP A 262 4.95 1.83 1.44
C ASP A 262 6.23 1.06 1.11
N TYR A 263 6.12 -0.23 0.75
CA TYR A 263 7.25 -1.01 0.24
C TYR A 263 7.86 -0.35 -1.00
N LEU A 264 7.03 0.00 -1.99
CA LEU A 264 7.50 0.66 -3.21
C LEU A 264 8.14 2.03 -2.92
N LEU A 265 7.54 2.82 -2.03
CA LEU A 265 8.07 4.13 -1.64
C LEU A 265 9.39 4.02 -0.86
N ALA A 266 9.53 3.03 0.03
CA ALA A 266 10.77 2.77 0.74
C ALA A 266 11.91 2.44 -0.24
N LYS A 267 11.61 1.63 -1.28
CA LYS A 267 12.56 1.35 -2.37
C LYS A 267 12.92 2.59 -3.17
N ALA A 268 11.94 3.42 -3.54
CA ALA A 268 12.17 4.66 -4.28
C ALA A 268 13.06 5.65 -3.50
N LEU A 269 12.87 5.73 -2.18
CA LEU A 269 13.62 6.62 -1.29
C LEU A 269 14.95 6.03 -0.81
N GLY A 270 15.25 4.76 -1.12
CA GLY A 270 16.45 4.09 -0.65
C GLY A 270 16.51 3.90 0.87
N VAL A 271 15.36 3.71 1.52
CA VAL A 271 15.24 3.50 2.98
C VAL A 271 14.67 2.12 3.29
N ASP A 272 14.92 1.61 4.49
CA ASP A 272 14.43 0.28 4.90
C ASP A 272 12.91 0.27 5.16
N SER A 273 12.38 1.35 5.71
CA SER A 273 10.96 1.49 6.02
C SER A 273 10.55 2.96 6.14
N LEU A 274 9.24 3.21 6.06
CA LEU A 274 8.64 4.52 6.26
C LEU A 274 7.91 4.59 7.60
N PRO A 275 7.81 5.78 8.23
CA PRO A 275 6.96 5.96 9.40
C PRO A 275 5.52 5.50 9.10
N PRO A 276 4.86 4.79 10.03
CA PRO A 276 3.49 4.33 9.82
C PRO A 276 2.54 5.53 9.67
N LEU A 277 1.49 5.36 8.87
CA LEU A 277 0.37 6.30 8.78
C LEU A 277 -0.81 5.74 9.56
N ASP A 278 -1.34 6.53 10.50
CA ASP A 278 -2.56 6.20 11.23
C ASP A 278 -3.78 6.60 10.41
N LEU A 279 -4.40 5.62 9.74
CA LEU A 279 -5.55 5.78 8.86
C LEU A 279 -6.62 4.73 9.20
N PRO A 280 -7.33 4.88 10.33
CA PRO A 280 -8.20 3.84 10.88
C PRO A 280 -9.36 3.46 9.94
N GLU A 281 -9.87 4.38 9.13
CA GLU A 281 -10.93 4.11 8.15
C GLU A 281 -10.45 3.23 7.00
N VAL A 282 -9.21 3.43 6.54
CA VAL A 282 -8.58 2.60 5.49
C VAL A 282 -8.42 1.17 6.02
N GLU A 283 -7.97 1.05 7.26
CA GLU A 283 -7.76 -0.22 7.92
C GLU A 283 -9.08 -0.94 8.22
N GLN A 284 -10.14 -0.22 8.59
CA GLN A 284 -11.50 -0.77 8.71
C GLN A 284 -12.02 -1.31 7.38
N LEU A 285 -11.96 -0.52 6.30
CA LEU A 285 -12.41 -0.95 4.98
C LEU A 285 -11.63 -2.17 4.46
N ARG A 286 -10.34 -2.24 4.76
CA ARG A 286 -9.48 -3.39 4.42
C ARG A 286 -9.93 -4.66 5.14
N ARG A 287 -10.25 -4.58 6.44
CA ARG A 287 -10.80 -5.73 7.19
C ARG A 287 -12.12 -6.22 6.61
N GLU A 288 -13.00 -5.32 6.17
CA GLU A 288 -14.28 -5.70 5.56
C GLU A 288 -14.07 -6.46 4.24
N ARG A 289 -13.18 -5.98 3.38
CA ARG A 289 -12.83 -6.63 2.10
C ARG A 289 -12.18 -8.01 2.25
N LEU A 290 -11.39 -8.20 3.31
CA LEU A 290 -10.77 -9.51 3.58
C LEU A 290 -11.77 -10.53 4.14
N ARG A 291 -12.91 -10.09 4.68
CA ARG A 291 -13.97 -10.95 5.22
C ARG A 291 -15.04 -11.31 4.19
N ALA A 292 -15.38 -10.38 3.31
CA ALA A 292 -16.25 -10.62 2.14
C ALA A 292 -15.57 -11.60 1.19
#